data_AF-A0A2T6DRN2-F1
#
_entry.id   AF-A0A2T6DRN2-F1
#
_cell.length_a   1.000
_cell.length_b   1.000
_cell.length_c   1.000
_cell.angle_alpha   90.00
_cell.angle_beta   90.00
_cell.angle_gamma   90.00
#
_symmetry.space_group_name_H-M   'P 1'
#
loop_
_entity.id
_entity.type
_entity.pdbx_description
1 polymer ?
#
loop_
_entity_poly.entity_id
_entity_poly.type
_entity_poly.pdbx_seq_one_letter_code
_entity_poly.pdbx_strand_id
1 'polypeptide(L)'
;MPSLIRPALASIVLLAGVFSAPVVRAETGPDPVAPKPLFRDPVFDGAADTVVVWNPKEKSWLMFYTNRRSKIATVDLSEKKWIHGTRIGIAESKDGGTTWTYRGVAKINYGPEDYTQWAPEIVEEGGIYHMYLTIVPGTFDSWNHPRQIVHLTATDLLSDWKYEGTLKLASDRVIDPCVIKLPDGTWRMWYNNERDKKSIYYAESKDLFDWEDRGKITGANDRPGEGPKVFRWKNSYWLLVDTWKGQGVYKSSDALAWTRQEENLLGKPGTGADDNDVGRHCDVVVSGDRAFLFYFTHPGMTHEAAKTDGHERTRSSIQVVELHEKDGALTCDRETPTHVRLLPPSL
;
A
#
# COMPACT_ATOMS: atom_id res chain seq x y z
N MET A 1 -55.31 11.02 63.18
CA MET A 1 -55.11 11.81 61.96
C MET A 1 -53.62 11.86 61.68
N PRO A 2 -53.09 11.20 60.63
CA PRO A 2 -51.67 11.17 60.35
C PRO A 2 -51.25 12.36 59.47
N SER A 3 -50.08 12.93 59.76
CA SER A 3 -49.45 14.01 59.00
C SER A 3 -48.84 13.48 57.70
N LEU A 4 -49.11 14.19 56.60
CA LEU A 4 -48.48 13.94 55.30
C LEU A 4 -47.12 14.64 55.23
N ILE A 5 -46.05 13.87 55.05
CA ILE A 5 -44.75 14.35 54.61
C ILE A 5 -44.67 14.16 53.09
N ARG A 6 -44.49 15.25 52.34
CA ARG A 6 -44.20 15.24 50.90
C ARG A 6 -42.68 15.16 50.67
N PRO A 7 -42.17 14.35 49.72
CA PRO A 7 -40.78 14.47 49.30
C PRO A 7 -40.66 15.59 48.25
N ALA A 8 -39.59 16.38 48.35
CA ALA A 8 -39.21 17.37 47.35
C ALA A 8 -38.47 16.67 46.20
N LEU A 9 -38.95 16.84 44.96
CA LEU A 9 -38.17 16.50 43.77
C LEU A 9 -37.07 17.56 43.56
N ALA A 10 -35.82 17.14 43.62
CA ALA A 10 -34.69 17.93 43.16
C ALA A 10 -34.53 17.74 41.64
N SER A 11 -34.85 18.77 40.86
CA SER A 11 -34.57 18.79 39.41
C SER A 11 -33.07 19.00 39.18
N ILE A 12 -32.39 17.98 38.67
CA ILE A 12 -31.03 18.09 38.16
C ILE A 12 -31.11 18.64 36.74
N VAL A 13 -30.63 19.87 36.54
CA VAL A 13 -30.42 20.46 35.22
C VAL A 13 -29.09 19.93 34.68
N LEU A 14 -29.14 19.03 33.69
CA LEU A 14 -27.96 18.67 32.90
C LEU A 14 -27.65 19.82 31.93
N LEU A 15 -26.57 20.57 32.17
CA LEU A 15 -25.97 21.42 31.14
C LEU A 15 -25.27 20.50 30.12
N ALA A 16 -25.85 20.37 28.93
CA ALA A 16 -25.17 19.79 27.78
C ALA A 16 -24.10 20.78 27.29
N GLY A 17 -22.84 20.55 27.70
CA GLY A 17 -21.69 21.28 27.16
C GLY A 17 -21.46 20.86 25.71
N VAL A 18 -21.71 21.77 24.77
CA VAL A 18 -21.32 21.60 23.36
C VAL A 18 -19.80 21.77 23.29
N PHE A 19 -19.06 20.65 23.36
CA PHE A 19 -17.65 20.64 23.02
C PHE A 19 -17.51 20.78 21.51
N SER A 20 -17.23 22.00 21.04
CA SER A 20 -16.79 22.20 19.66
C SER A 20 -15.39 21.61 19.54
N ALA A 21 -15.25 20.55 18.73
CA ALA A 21 -13.95 20.01 18.37
C ALA A 21 -13.12 21.11 17.67
N PRO A 22 -11.82 21.24 17.96
CA PRO A 22 -10.98 22.20 17.27
C PRO A 22 -10.90 21.81 15.80
N VAL A 23 -11.43 22.67 14.92
CA VAL A 23 -11.16 22.62 13.49
C VAL A 23 -9.66 22.85 13.32
N VAL A 24 -8.91 21.81 12.97
CA VAL A 24 -7.52 21.95 12.51
C VAL A 24 -7.59 22.75 11.22
N ARG A 25 -7.31 24.05 11.31
CA ARG A 25 -7.16 24.90 10.12
C ARG A 25 -5.89 24.45 9.41
N ALA A 26 -6.06 23.96 8.18
CA ALA A 26 -4.95 23.77 7.26
C ALA A 26 -4.18 25.10 7.13
N GLU A 27 -2.87 25.07 7.36
CA GLU A 27 -2.01 26.22 7.09
C GLU A 27 -2.23 26.74 5.67
N THR A 28 -2.38 28.06 5.54
CA THR A 28 -2.89 28.78 4.35
C THR A 28 -1.85 29.04 3.26
N GLY A 29 -0.82 28.19 3.16
CA GLY A 29 0.16 28.21 2.07
C GLY A 29 -0.20 27.17 0.99
N PRO A 30 0.34 27.28 -0.25
CA PRO A 30 0.26 26.18 -1.19
C PRO A 30 0.94 24.95 -0.56
N ASP A 31 0.35 23.78 -0.77
CA ASP A 31 0.96 22.52 -0.32
C ASP A 31 2.39 22.42 -0.91
N PRO A 32 3.36 21.89 -0.15
CA PRO A 32 4.74 21.79 -0.63
C PRO A 32 4.87 20.77 -1.76
N VAL A 33 5.83 21.00 -2.66
CA VAL A 33 6.15 20.08 -3.76
C VAL A 33 6.95 18.90 -3.20
N ALA A 34 6.48 17.68 -3.45
CA ALA A 34 7.22 16.47 -3.11
C ALA A 34 8.49 16.36 -3.98
N PRO A 35 9.64 15.94 -3.40
CA PRO A 35 10.85 15.67 -4.16
C PRO A 35 10.64 14.59 -5.23
N LYS A 36 11.50 14.61 -6.25
CA LYS A 36 11.51 13.62 -7.32
C LYS A 36 12.95 13.12 -7.53
N PRO A 37 13.28 11.85 -7.22
CA PRO A 37 12.40 10.84 -6.62
C PRO A 37 11.91 11.22 -5.22
N LEU A 38 10.77 10.65 -4.82
CA LEU A 38 10.20 10.86 -3.49
C LEU A 38 11.08 10.23 -2.41
N PHE A 39 11.53 9.00 -2.65
CA PHE A 39 12.33 8.25 -1.70
C PHE A 39 13.22 7.22 -2.40
N ARG A 40 14.45 7.10 -1.90
CA ARG A 40 15.38 6.01 -2.22
C ARG A 40 15.86 5.41 -0.91
N ASP A 41 15.87 4.09 -0.85
CA ASP A 41 16.39 3.39 0.31
C ASP A 41 17.93 3.56 0.38
N PRO A 42 18.49 4.07 1.49
CA PRO A 42 19.92 4.32 1.58
C PRO A 42 20.76 3.05 1.75
N VAL A 43 20.15 1.92 2.12
CA VAL A 43 20.86 0.68 2.46
C VAL A 43 21.12 -0.18 1.22
N PHE A 44 20.05 -0.58 0.54
CA PHE A 44 20.05 -1.49 -0.60
C PHE A 44 19.62 -0.83 -1.91
N ASP A 45 19.04 0.38 -1.86
CA ASP A 45 18.65 1.18 -3.03
C ASP A 45 17.67 0.46 -3.97
N GLY A 46 16.75 -0.31 -3.38
CA GLY A 46 15.78 -1.13 -4.09
C GLY A 46 14.38 -1.04 -3.49
N ALA A 47 13.95 0.16 -3.08
CA ALA A 47 12.61 0.39 -2.53
C ALA A 47 11.52 0.14 -3.60
N ALA A 48 10.51 -0.67 -3.27
CA ALA A 48 9.41 -1.07 -4.15
C ALA A 48 8.16 -1.43 -3.33
N ASP A 49 7.03 -1.63 -4.01
CA ASP A 49 5.78 -2.21 -3.47
C ASP A 49 5.40 -1.62 -2.09
N THR A 50 5.10 -0.32 -2.06
CA THR A 50 4.88 0.41 -0.81
C THR A 50 3.48 0.15 -0.23
N VAL A 51 3.32 0.36 1.07
CA VAL A 51 2.04 0.76 1.70
C VAL A 51 2.30 1.95 2.63
N VAL A 52 1.45 2.98 2.52
CA VAL A 52 1.54 4.23 3.27
C VAL A 52 0.42 4.28 4.31
N VAL A 53 0.81 4.34 5.58
CA VAL A 53 -0.11 4.25 6.71
C VAL A 53 0.19 5.34 7.74
N TRP A 54 -0.86 5.91 8.33
CA TRP A 54 -0.74 6.90 9.40
C TRP A 54 -0.40 6.23 10.73
N ASN A 55 0.62 6.73 11.42
CA ASN A 55 0.93 6.38 12.80
C ASN A 55 0.31 7.41 13.77
N PRO A 56 -0.82 7.10 14.43
CA PRO A 56 -1.49 8.05 15.32
C PRO A 56 -0.70 8.37 16.60
N LYS A 57 0.15 7.45 17.06
CA LYS A 57 0.94 7.63 18.29
C LYS A 57 2.05 8.66 18.08
N GLU A 58 2.73 8.58 16.95
CA GLU A 58 3.86 9.47 16.64
C GLU A 58 3.46 10.65 15.75
N LYS A 59 2.21 10.66 15.27
CA LYS A 59 1.66 11.68 14.38
C LYS A 59 2.51 11.87 13.12
N SER A 60 2.87 10.76 12.51
CA SER A 60 3.66 10.72 11.28
C SER A 60 3.10 9.69 10.30
N TRP A 61 3.40 9.88 9.02
CA TRP A 61 3.13 8.89 8.00
C TRP A 61 4.30 7.93 7.90
N LEU A 62 4.01 6.64 7.82
CA LEU A 62 4.98 5.58 7.61
C LEU A 62 4.75 4.95 6.24
N MET A 63 5.84 4.68 5.54
CA MET A 63 5.87 3.91 4.30
C MET A 63 6.60 2.62 4.59
N PHE A 64 5.87 1.51 4.53
CA PHE A 64 6.44 0.16 4.55
C PHE A 64 6.67 -0.25 3.11
N TYR A 65 7.83 -0.81 2.78
CA TYR A 65 8.17 -1.12 1.40
C TYR A 65 8.97 -2.41 1.28
N THR A 66 8.72 -3.15 0.20
CA THR A 66 9.66 -4.18 -0.26
C THR A 66 11.01 -3.53 -0.50
N ASN A 67 12.07 -4.12 0.03
CA ASN A 67 13.42 -3.71 -0.35
C ASN A 67 14.07 -4.78 -1.24
N ARG A 68 15.03 -4.39 -2.08
CA ARG A 68 15.75 -5.28 -3.00
C ARG A 68 17.23 -4.92 -2.94
N ARG A 69 18.11 -5.93 -3.00
CA ARG A 69 19.57 -5.83 -2.78
C ARG A 69 20.33 -5.28 -3.99
N SER A 70 19.92 -4.11 -4.48
CA SER A 70 20.53 -3.49 -5.67
C SER A 70 21.92 -2.93 -5.40
N LYS A 71 22.21 -2.55 -4.16
CA LYS A 71 23.49 -1.99 -3.71
C LYS A 71 24.25 -2.98 -2.81
N ILE A 72 24.54 -4.18 -3.31
CA ILE A 72 25.40 -5.17 -2.62
C ILE A 72 26.42 -5.78 -3.58
N ALA A 73 27.71 -5.69 -3.24
CA ALA A 73 28.81 -6.21 -4.04
C ALA A 73 28.88 -7.75 -4.12
N THR A 74 28.29 -8.45 -3.15
CA THR A 74 28.33 -9.92 -3.05
C THR A 74 27.16 -10.62 -3.74
N VAL A 75 26.19 -9.88 -4.28
CA VAL A 75 25.05 -10.44 -5.01
C VAL A 75 25.33 -10.32 -6.50
N ASP A 76 25.26 -11.43 -7.22
CA ASP A 76 25.26 -11.39 -8.68
C ASP A 76 23.95 -10.75 -9.15
N LEU A 77 24.06 -9.50 -9.64
CA LEU A 77 22.93 -8.72 -10.11
C LEU A 77 22.44 -9.17 -11.49
N SER A 78 23.14 -10.09 -12.18
CA SER A 78 22.71 -10.70 -13.45
C SER A 78 21.62 -11.76 -13.29
N GLU A 79 21.52 -12.37 -12.09
CA GLU A 79 20.48 -13.31 -11.72
C GLU A 79 19.32 -12.62 -10.99
N LYS A 80 18.32 -13.39 -10.51
CA LYS A 80 17.21 -12.86 -9.70
C LYS A 80 17.51 -12.87 -8.19
N LYS A 81 18.74 -13.12 -7.74
CA LYS A 81 19.05 -13.10 -6.30
C LYS A 81 18.82 -11.74 -5.63
N TRP A 82 18.97 -10.64 -6.37
CA TRP A 82 18.85 -9.28 -5.83
C TRP A 82 17.44 -8.92 -5.36
N ILE A 83 16.38 -9.56 -5.88
CA ILE A 83 15.00 -9.31 -5.41
C ILE A 83 14.65 -10.05 -4.11
N HIS A 84 15.57 -10.87 -3.60
CA HIS A 84 15.36 -11.75 -2.45
C HIS A 84 16.18 -11.37 -1.22
N GLY A 85 15.88 -11.97 -0.07
CA GLY A 85 16.69 -11.92 1.15
C GLY A 85 16.62 -10.58 1.87
N THR A 86 15.49 -9.90 1.80
CA THR A 86 15.25 -8.58 2.39
C THR A 86 14.06 -8.59 3.32
N ARG A 87 14.15 -7.75 4.35
CA ARG A 87 13.05 -7.39 5.23
C ARG A 87 12.28 -6.20 4.67
N ILE A 88 11.07 -5.97 5.16
CA ILE A 88 10.30 -4.76 4.86
C ILE A 88 10.99 -3.54 5.46
N GLY A 89 11.36 -2.58 4.61
CA GLY A 89 11.91 -1.30 5.02
C GLY A 89 10.81 -0.34 5.50
N ILE A 90 11.19 0.64 6.31
CA ILE A 90 10.31 1.70 6.81
C ILE A 90 10.93 3.06 6.48
N ALA A 91 10.14 3.94 5.90
CA ALA A 91 10.43 5.37 5.80
C ALA A 91 9.36 6.17 6.55
N GLU A 92 9.72 7.36 7.04
CA GLU A 92 8.83 8.25 7.80
C GLU A 92 8.74 9.62 7.14
N SER A 93 7.53 10.17 7.12
CA SER A 93 7.24 11.57 6.83
C SER A 93 6.52 12.25 8.00
N LYS A 94 7.02 13.41 8.43
CA LYS A 94 6.42 14.27 9.46
C LYS A 94 5.77 15.54 8.92
N ASP A 95 5.82 15.72 7.60
CA ASP A 95 5.37 16.90 6.87
C ASP A 95 4.24 16.58 5.88
N GLY A 96 3.38 15.62 6.26
CA GLY A 96 2.21 15.24 5.47
C GLY A 96 2.56 14.48 4.19
N GLY A 97 3.58 13.63 4.20
CA GLY A 97 3.96 12.81 3.04
C GLY A 97 4.82 13.53 2.01
N THR A 98 5.30 14.74 2.29
CA THR A 98 6.09 15.55 1.35
C THR A 98 7.51 15.01 1.26
N THR A 99 8.19 14.86 2.40
CA THR A 99 9.55 14.34 2.46
C THR A 99 9.60 13.08 3.32
N TRP A 100 10.50 12.16 2.95
CA TRP A 100 10.60 10.84 3.55
C TRP A 100 12.03 10.55 3.97
N THR A 101 12.18 10.01 5.17
CA THR A 101 13.47 9.65 5.75
C THR A 101 13.49 8.18 6.16
N TYR A 102 14.61 7.49 5.92
CA TYR A 102 14.76 6.09 6.28
C TYR A 102 14.68 5.91 7.80
N ARG A 103 13.90 4.92 8.23
CA ARG A 103 13.63 4.66 9.65
C ARG A 103 14.11 3.30 10.15
N GLY A 104 14.39 2.37 9.26
CA GLY A 104 14.81 1.02 9.62
C GLY A 104 14.02 -0.04 8.87
N VAL A 105 13.88 -1.21 9.50
CA VAL A 105 13.11 -2.35 8.98
C VAL A 105 12.03 -2.75 9.97
N ALA A 106 10.93 -3.29 9.47
CA ALA A 106 9.85 -3.82 10.29
C ALA A 106 10.32 -5.06 11.07
N LYS A 107 9.92 -5.13 12.34
CA LYS A 107 10.28 -6.24 13.23
C LYS A 107 9.27 -7.37 13.06
N ILE A 108 9.52 -8.25 12.09
CA ILE A 108 8.61 -9.35 11.76
C ILE A 108 9.14 -10.66 12.34
N ASN A 109 8.43 -11.20 13.33
CA ASN A 109 8.81 -12.42 14.04
C ASN A 109 8.30 -13.68 13.32
N TYR A 110 8.74 -13.87 12.07
CA TYR A 110 8.37 -15.03 11.26
C TYR A 110 9.48 -15.45 10.31
N GLY A 111 9.74 -16.76 10.31
CA GLY A 111 10.69 -17.41 9.41
C GLY A 111 12.17 -17.14 9.72
N PRO A 112 13.07 -17.91 9.09
CA PRO A 112 14.50 -17.65 9.04
C PRO A 112 14.88 -16.24 8.56
N GLU A 113 16.15 -15.86 8.78
CA GLU A 113 16.68 -14.56 8.35
C GLU A 113 16.75 -14.38 6.83
N ASP A 114 16.88 -15.47 6.07
CA ASP A 114 17.01 -15.45 4.61
C ASP A 114 15.66 -15.49 3.88
N TYR A 115 14.54 -15.54 4.61
CA TYR A 115 13.21 -15.39 4.03
C TYR A 115 13.05 -13.99 3.42
N THR A 116 12.46 -13.95 2.24
CA THR A 116 12.17 -12.69 1.55
C THR A 116 10.76 -12.22 1.90
N GLN A 117 10.61 -10.92 2.15
CA GLN A 117 9.35 -10.27 2.45
C GLN A 117 8.98 -9.26 1.35
N TRP A 118 7.78 -9.38 0.78
CA TRP A 118 7.31 -8.54 -0.33
C TRP A 118 5.91 -7.99 -0.10
N ALA A 119 5.66 -6.82 -0.68
CA ALA A 119 4.34 -6.19 -0.86
C ALA A 119 3.47 -6.24 0.41
N PRO A 120 3.86 -5.50 1.47
CA PRO A 120 3.05 -5.40 2.67
C PRO A 120 1.73 -4.67 2.36
N GLU A 121 0.62 -5.17 2.91
CA GLU A 121 -0.63 -4.42 3.04
C GLU A 121 -0.97 -4.31 4.53
N ILE A 122 -1.32 -3.11 4.99
CA ILE A 122 -1.62 -2.85 6.39
C ILE A 122 -3.00 -2.21 6.52
N VAL A 123 -3.83 -2.78 7.39
CA VAL A 123 -5.11 -2.20 7.83
C VAL A 123 -5.17 -2.15 9.36
N GLU A 124 -6.03 -1.29 9.91
CA GLU A 124 -6.26 -1.17 11.35
C GLU A 124 -7.73 -1.43 11.65
N GLU A 125 -8.00 -2.20 12.71
CA GLU A 125 -9.34 -2.41 13.24
C GLU A 125 -9.24 -2.60 14.76
N GLY A 126 -9.99 -1.80 15.53
CA GLY A 126 -10.15 -2.00 16.97
C GLY A 126 -8.87 -1.82 17.79
N GLY A 127 -7.92 -1.00 17.34
CA GLY A 127 -6.62 -0.76 17.96
C GLY A 127 -5.55 -1.78 17.60
N ILE A 128 -5.82 -2.67 16.63
CA ILE A 128 -4.88 -3.69 16.17
C ILE A 128 -4.55 -3.41 14.70
N TYR A 129 -3.27 -3.38 14.38
CA TYR A 129 -2.79 -3.34 13.01
C TYR A 129 -2.64 -4.77 12.49
N HIS A 130 -3.18 -5.02 11.31
CA HIS A 130 -3.09 -6.28 10.58
C HIS A 130 -2.22 -6.06 9.35
N MET A 131 -1.14 -6.81 9.21
CA MET A 131 -0.32 -6.84 8.01
C MET A 131 -0.53 -8.16 7.29
N TYR A 132 -0.83 -8.08 5.99
CA TYR A 132 -0.77 -9.20 5.08
C TYR A 132 0.47 -9.05 4.22
N LEU A 133 1.29 -10.09 4.20
CA LEU A 133 2.64 -10.00 3.65
C LEU A 133 2.95 -11.21 2.81
N THR A 134 3.51 -10.97 1.63
CA THR A 134 4.02 -12.05 0.78
C THR A 134 5.36 -12.54 1.34
N ILE A 135 5.45 -13.85 1.61
CA ILE A 135 6.68 -14.52 2.04
C ILE A 135 7.15 -15.47 0.96
N VAL A 136 8.43 -15.31 0.59
CA VAL A 136 9.18 -16.31 -0.17
C VAL A 136 10.15 -17.01 0.80
N PRO A 137 10.12 -18.35 0.90
CA PRO A 137 10.85 -19.09 1.94
C PRO A 137 12.34 -19.28 1.59
N GLY A 138 13.05 -18.17 1.39
CA GLY A 138 14.48 -18.14 1.14
C GLY A 138 14.89 -17.14 0.08
N THR A 139 16.13 -17.31 -0.39
CA THR A 139 16.75 -16.57 -1.49
C THR A 139 17.00 -17.48 -2.68
N PHE A 140 16.55 -17.06 -3.85
CA PHE A 140 16.60 -17.87 -5.06
C PHE A 140 17.22 -17.12 -6.26
N ASP A 141 17.73 -17.85 -7.25
CA ASP A 141 18.23 -17.30 -8.52
C ASP A 141 17.15 -17.20 -9.61
N SER A 142 15.98 -17.79 -9.36
CA SER A 142 14.87 -17.89 -10.31
C SER A 142 13.54 -17.51 -9.68
N TRP A 143 12.50 -17.39 -10.51
CA TRP A 143 11.13 -17.13 -10.06
C TRP A 143 10.35 -18.40 -9.71
N ASN A 144 10.92 -19.61 -9.76
CA ASN A 144 10.16 -20.86 -9.66
C ASN A 144 10.16 -21.47 -8.24
N HIS A 145 9.68 -20.71 -7.26
CA HIS A 145 9.65 -21.12 -5.85
C HIS A 145 8.29 -20.84 -5.19
N PRO A 146 7.93 -21.49 -4.08
CA PRO A 146 6.67 -21.19 -3.38
C PRO A 146 6.65 -19.75 -2.87
N ARG A 147 5.46 -19.19 -2.75
CA ARG A 147 5.23 -17.93 -2.03
C ARG A 147 3.80 -17.86 -1.54
N GLN A 148 3.63 -17.39 -0.31
CA GLN A 148 2.36 -17.41 0.39
C GLN A 148 2.12 -16.06 1.06
N ILE A 149 0.86 -15.75 1.32
CA ILE A 149 0.48 -14.58 2.10
C ILE A 149 0.31 -15.00 3.56
N VAL A 150 1.05 -14.35 4.45
CA VAL A 150 0.93 -14.52 5.90
C VAL A 150 0.17 -13.37 6.52
N HIS A 151 -0.47 -13.63 7.66
CA HIS A 151 -1.11 -12.64 8.51
C HIS A 151 -0.24 -12.37 9.73
N LEU A 152 0.01 -11.09 9.98
CA LEU A 152 0.75 -10.58 11.12
C LEU A 152 -0.10 -9.54 11.86
N THR A 153 0.07 -9.42 13.17
CA THR A 153 -0.59 -8.39 13.99
C THR A 153 0.40 -7.61 14.83
N ALA A 154 0.05 -6.35 15.12
CA ALA A 154 0.79 -5.49 16.04
C ALA A 154 -0.16 -4.49 16.72
N THR A 155 0.17 -4.03 17.92
CA THR A 155 -0.56 -2.95 18.60
C THR A 155 0.00 -1.56 18.29
N ASP A 156 1.15 -1.52 17.61
CA ASP A 156 1.86 -0.33 17.19
C ASP A 156 2.67 -0.65 15.93
N LEU A 157 2.63 0.21 14.92
CA LEU A 157 3.28 -0.03 13.62
C LEU A 157 4.80 -0.28 13.71
N LEU A 158 5.46 0.19 14.77
CA LEU A 158 6.90 0.05 14.97
C LEU A 158 7.27 -0.98 16.05
N SER A 159 6.28 -1.68 16.58
CA SER A 159 6.46 -2.79 17.51
C SER A 159 6.78 -4.10 16.79
N ASP A 160 6.89 -5.16 17.57
CA ASP A 160 7.09 -6.51 17.04
C ASP A 160 5.79 -7.02 16.42
N TRP A 161 5.85 -7.35 15.14
CA TRP A 161 4.77 -7.98 14.40
C TRP A 161 4.74 -9.47 14.73
N LYS A 162 3.62 -9.89 15.34
CA LYS A 162 3.34 -11.27 15.72
C LYS A 162 2.76 -12.02 14.53
N TYR A 163 3.27 -13.20 14.25
CA TYR A 163 2.67 -14.11 13.28
C TYR A 163 1.40 -14.76 13.82
N GLU A 164 0.31 -14.66 13.06
CA GLU A 164 -0.97 -15.29 13.38
C GLU A 164 -1.22 -16.54 12.52
N GLY A 165 -0.86 -16.50 11.23
CA GLY A 165 -1.13 -17.62 10.34
C GLY A 165 -0.71 -17.39 8.91
N THR A 166 -0.78 -18.47 8.11
CA THR A 166 -0.62 -18.42 6.66
C THR A 166 -1.99 -18.61 6.03
N LEU A 167 -2.38 -17.74 5.10
CA LEU A 167 -3.71 -17.78 4.50
C LEU A 167 -3.84 -18.99 3.57
N LYS A 168 -5.01 -19.62 3.60
CA LYS A 168 -5.40 -20.71 2.70
C LYS A 168 -6.09 -20.12 1.46
N LEU A 169 -5.28 -19.65 0.51
CA LEU A 169 -5.73 -19.05 -0.74
C LEU A 169 -5.70 -20.07 -1.90
N ALA A 170 -6.01 -19.62 -3.11
CA ALA A 170 -6.21 -20.47 -4.27
C ALA A 170 -4.99 -21.34 -4.67
N SER A 171 -3.77 -20.99 -4.26
CA SER A 171 -2.58 -21.78 -4.59
C SER A 171 -1.37 -21.53 -3.67
N ASP A 172 -0.29 -22.27 -3.92
CA ASP A 172 1.04 -22.13 -3.29
C ASP A 172 1.90 -21.01 -3.90
N ARG A 173 1.30 -20.19 -4.78
CA ARG A 173 1.99 -19.16 -5.54
C ARG A 173 1.13 -17.90 -5.66
N VAL A 174 0.88 -17.29 -4.51
CA VAL A 174 0.04 -16.10 -4.35
C VAL A 174 0.84 -14.95 -3.75
N ILE A 175 0.60 -13.73 -4.24
CA ILE A 175 1.34 -12.53 -3.86
C ILE A 175 0.42 -11.31 -3.79
N ASP A 176 0.98 -10.23 -3.27
CA ASP A 176 0.48 -8.85 -3.39
C ASP A 176 -0.95 -8.69 -2.85
N PRO A 177 -1.16 -8.89 -1.53
CA PRO A 177 -2.46 -8.65 -0.93
C PRO A 177 -2.84 -7.16 -0.99
N CYS A 178 -4.13 -6.87 -1.13
CA CYS A 178 -4.73 -5.57 -0.82
C CYS A 178 -6.05 -5.80 -0.11
N VAL A 179 -6.33 -5.07 0.97
CA VAL A 179 -7.47 -5.31 1.86
C VAL A 179 -8.25 -4.02 2.08
N ILE A 180 -9.58 -4.10 1.90
CA ILE A 180 -10.50 -3.02 2.30
C ILE A 180 -11.68 -3.57 3.08
N LYS A 181 -12.28 -2.73 3.92
CA LYS A 181 -13.58 -3.00 4.53
C LYS A 181 -14.69 -2.51 3.60
N LEU A 182 -15.68 -3.36 3.35
CA LEU A 182 -16.86 -3.03 2.56
C LEU A 182 -17.95 -2.37 3.45
N PRO A 183 -18.95 -1.70 2.85
CA PRO A 183 -20.00 -0.99 3.61
C PRO A 183 -20.87 -1.91 4.48
N ASP A 184 -20.94 -3.19 4.15
CA ASP A 184 -21.66 -4.21 4.94
C ASP A 184 -20.82 -4.73 6.13
N GLY A 185 -19.59 -4.24 6.30
CA GLY A 185 -18.65 -4.65 7.33
C GLY A 185 -17.75 -5.83 6.95
N THR A 186 -17.96 -6.45 5.79
CA THR A 186 -17.12 -7.55 5.30
C THR A 186 -15.74 -7.02 4.91
N TRP A 187 -14.68 -7.69 5.34
CA TRP A 187 -13.33 -7.45 4.83
C TRP A 187 -13.12 -8.23 3.55
N ARG A 188 -12.59 -7.58 2.52
CA ARG A 188 -12.25 -8.23 1.25
C ARG A 188 -10.78 -8.01 0.94
N MET A 189 -10.11 -9.09 0.59
CA MET A 189 -8.74 -9.11 0.10
C MET A 189 -8.74 -9.37 -1.39
N TRP A 190 -7.95 -8.64 -2.17
CA TRP A 190 -7.54 -9.00 -3.52
C TRP A 190 -6.09 -9.43 -3.50
N TYR A 191 -5.75 -10.41 -4.33
CA TYR A 191 -4.38 -10.91 -4.42
C TYR A 191 -4.12 -11.49 -5.81
N ASN A 192 -2.86 -11.61 -6.18
CA ASN A 192 -2.46 -12.21 -7.44
C ASN A 192 -2.25 -13.72 -7.29
N ASN A 193 -2.86 -14.51 -8.19
CA ASN A 193 -2.65 -15.95 -8.28
C ASN A 193 -1.78 -16.28 -9.49
N GLU A 194 -0.49 -16.51 -9.25
CA GLU A 194 0.47 -16.73 -10.32
C GLU A 194 0.27 -18.07 -11.05
N ARG A 195 -0.27 -19.09 -10.35
CA ARG A 195 -0.59 -20.39 -10.97
C ARG A 195 -1.64 -20.25 -12.07
N ASP A 196 -2.52 -19.28 -11.94
CA ASP A 196 -3.58 -18.99 -12.90
C ASP A 196 -3.23 -17.79 -13.77
N LYS A 197 -2.07 -17.86 -14.44
CA LYS A 197 -1.60 -16.86 -15.40
C LYS A 197 -1.59 -15.44 -14.82
N LYS A 198 -1.21 -15.28 -13.55
CA LYS A 198 -1.19 -13.97 -12.86
C LYS A 198 -2.59 -13.31 -12.81
N SER A 199 -3.65 -14.11 -12.66
CA SER A 199 -5.01 -13.58 -12.50
C SER A 199 -5.19 -12.99 -11.09
N ILE A 200 -6.03 -11.97 -10.95
CA ILE A 200 -6.45 -11.43 -9.66
C ILE A 200 -7.62 -12.25 -9.12
N TYR A 201 -7.49 -12.63 -7.85
CA TYR A 201 -8.47 -13.36 -7.05
C TYR A 201 -8.92 -12.50 -5.87
N TYR A 202 -9.96 -12.94 -5.17
CA TYR A 202 -10.36 -12.32 -3.92
C TYR A 202 -10.73 -13.34 -2.84
N ALA A 203 -10.59 -12.92 -1.59
CA ALA A 203 -11.02 -13.65 -0.41
C ALA A 203 -11.79 -12.71 0.53
N GLU A 204 -12.61 -13.27 1.40
CA GLU A 204 -13.44 -12.51 2.34
C GLU A 204 -13.23 -12.97 3.77
N SER A 205 -13.32 -12.01 4.69
CA SER A 205 -13.22 -12.25 6.14
C SER A 205 -14.22 -11.39 6.89
N LYS A 206 -14.65 -11.87 8.05
CA LYS A 206 -15.49 -11.10 8.99
C LYS A 206 -14.68 -10.46 10.12
N ASP A 207 -13.45 -10.93 10.33
CA ASP A 207 -12.66 -10.62 11.53
C ASP A 207 -11.18 -10.36 11.24
N LEU A 208 -10.75 -10.39 9.98
CA LEU A 208 -9.36 -10.27 9.51
C LEU A 208 -8.46 -11.48 9.84
N PHE A 209 -8.93 -12.49 10.57
CA PHE A 209 -8.16 -13.70 10.91
C PHE A 209 -8.51 -14.86 9.98
N ASP A 210 -9.79 -15.13 9.81
CA ASP A 210 -10.29 -16.24 9.00
C ASP A 210 -10.72 -15.73 7.62
N TRP A 211 -10.08 -16.27 6.58
CA TRP A 211 -10.30 -15.89 5.18
C TRP A 211 -10.88 -17.05 4.38
N GLU A 212 -11.97 -16.77 3.65
CA GLU A 212 -12.57 -17.67 2.68
C GLU A 212 -12.21 -17.22 1.27
N ASP A 213 -11.47 -18.06 0.53
CA ASP A 213 -11.19 -17.80 -0.88
C ASP A 213 -12.50 -17.84 -1.70
N ARG A 214 -12.68 -16.83 -2.56
CA ARG A 214 -13.86 -16.68 -3.41
C ARG A 214 -13.56 -16.85 -4.90
N GLY A 215 -12.31 -17.17 -5.24
CA GLY A 215 -11.88 -17.38 -6.61
C GLY A 215 -11.57 -16.09 -7.37
N LYS A 216 -11.62 -16.20 -8.70
CA LYS A 216 -11.20 -15.16 -9.64
C LYS A 216 -12.20 -14.00 -9.72
N ILE A 217 -11.72 -12.75 -9.74
CA ILE A 217 -12.58 -11.58 -9.97
C ILE A 217 -13.07 -11.47 -11.42
N THR A 218 -14.22 -10.81 -11.61
CA THR A 218 -14.80 -10.61 -12.94
C THR A 218 -14.36 -9.28 -13.56
N GLY A 219 -13.93 -9.30 -14.83
CA GLY A 219 -13.70 -8.09 -15.64
C GLY A 219 -12.34 -7.41 -15.50
N ALA A 220 -11.45 -7.93 -14.65
CA ALA A 220 -10.08 -7.42 -14.45
C ALA A 220 -9.00 -8.51 -14.60
N ASN A 221 -9.23 -9.45 -15.52
CA ASN A 221 -8.35 -10.57 -15.83
C ASN A 221 -8.16 -10.76 -17.36
N ASP A 222 -8.42 -9.70 -18.14
CA ASP A 222 -8.19 -9.68 -19.59
C ASP A 222 -6.69 -9.69 -19.94
N ARG A 223 -5.83 -9.34 -18.98
CA ARG A 223 -4.37 -9.34 -19.10
C ARG A 223 -3.72 -9.84 -17.81
N PRO A 224 -2.56 -10.51 -17.90
CA PRO A 224 -1.77 -10.83 -16.71
C PRO A 224 -1.25 -9.55 -16.04
N GLY A 225 -1.14 -9.57 -14.72
CA GLY A 225 -0.57 -8.48 -13.94
C GLY A 225 -0.34 -8.85 -12.48
N GLU A 226 0.11 -7.90 -11.67
CA GLU A 226 0.36 -8.08 -10.25
C GLU A 226 0.03 -6.79 -9.46
N GLY A 227 0.28 -6.77 -8.16
CA GLY A 227 0.02 -5.59 -7.32
C GLY A 227 -1.41 -5.05 -7.40
N PRO A 228 -2.46 -5.85 -7.16
CA PRO A 228 -3.81 -5.31 -7.10
C PRO A 228 -3.90 -4.28 -5.98
N LYS A 229 -4.18 -3.02 -6.29
CA LYS A 229 -4.54 -2.01 -5.29
C LYS A 229 -5.98 -1.60 -5.47
N VAL A 230 -6.81 -1.91 -4.47
CA VAL A 230 -8.21 -1.50 -4.44
C VAL A 230 -8.41 -0.38 -3.43
N PHE A 231 -9.14 0.66 -3.83
CA PHE A 231 -9.49 1.76 -2.96
C PHE A 231 -10.85 2.36 -3.34
N ARG A 232 -11.51 2.98 -2.36
CA ARG A 232 -12.75 3.72 -2.56
C ARG A 232 -12.43 5.20 -2.66
N TRP A 233 -12.77 5.83 -3.77
CA TRP A 233 -12.62 7.28 -3.92
C TRP A 233 -13.82 7.86 -4.66
N LYS A 234 -14.33 9.00 -4.16
CA LYS A 234 -15.58 9.64 -4.63
C LYS A 234 -16.77 8.69 -4.61
N ASN A 235 -17.34 8.33 -5.76
CA ASN A 235 -18.51 7.44 -5.87
C ASN A 235 -18.21 6.06 -6.50
N SER A 236 -16.94 5.65 -6.60
CA SER A 236 -16.57 4.34 -7.13
C SER A 236 -15.46 3.64 -6.35
N TYR A 237 -15.40 2.32 -6.53
CA TYR A 237 -14.21 1.53 -6.25
C TYR A 237 -13.31 1.55 -7.48
N TRP A 238 -12.02 1.64 -7.23
CA TRP A 238 -10.98 1.58 -8.24
C TRP A 238 -10.06 0.41 -7.92
N LEU A 239 -9.67 -0.32 -8.96
CA LEU A 239 -8.65 -1.35 -8.91
C LEU A 239 -7.52 -0.93 -9.86
N LEU A 240 -6.31 -0.87 -9.34
CA LEU A 240 -5.09 -0.73 -10.11
C LEU A 240 -4.34 -2.06 -10.14
N VAL A 241 -3.78 -2.42 -11.30
CA VAL A 241 -2.98 -3.64 -11.48
C VAL A 241 -1.73 -3.28 -12.27
N ASP A 242 -0.55 -3.63 -11.77
CA ASP A 242 0.69 -3.50 -12.53
C ASP A 242 0.66 -4.49 -13.70
N THR A 243 0.62 -3.98 -14.93
CA THR A 243 0.60 -4.79 -16.16
C THR A 243 1.98 -4.89 -16.81
N TRP A 244 3.02 -4.44 -16.10
CA TRP A 244 4.39 -4.19 -16.60
C TRP A 244 4.43 -3.22 -17.79
N LYS A 245 3.35 -2.45 -17.96
CA LYS A 245 3.12 -1.41 -18.98
C LYS A 245 2.37 -0.23 -18.34
N GLY A 246 2.69 0.07 -17.09
CA GLY A 246 1.90 0.95 -16.23
C GLY A 246 0.76 0.21 -15.50
N GLN A 247 -0.02 0.99 -14.75
CA GLN A 247 -1.16 0.51 -13.99
C GLN A 247 -2.41 0.39 -14.88
N GLY A 248 -2.88 -0.83 -15.10
CA GLY A 248 -4.23 -1.07 -15.61
C GLY A 248 -5.26 -0.58 -14.61
N VAL A 249 -6.28 0.14 -15.08
CA VAL A 249 -7.30 0.75 -14.22
C VAL A 249 -8.65 0.11 -14.48
N TYR A 250 -9.33 -0.25 -13.40
CA TYR A 250 -10.67 -0.78 -13.45
C TYR A 250 -11.57 -0.07 -12.45
N LYS A 251 -12.82 0.15 -12.84
CA LYS A 251 -13.84 0.82 -12.04
C LYS A 251 -14.93 -0.17 -11.65
N SER A 252 -15.45 -0.05 -10.44
CA SER A 252 -16.55 -0.87 -9.94
C SER A 252 -17.47 -0.08 -9.01
N SER A 253 -18.75 -0.45 -8.96
CA SER A 253 -19.72 0.04 -7.98
C SER A 253 -19.84 -0.86 -6.73
N ASP A 254 -19.41 -2.11 -6.82
CA ASP A 254 -19.62 -3.17 -5.82
C ASP A 254 -18.32 -3.86 -5.34
N ALA A 255 -17.18 -3.42 -5.87
CA ALA A 255 -15.86 -4.02 -5.64
C ALA A 255 -15.81 -5.51 -6.03
N LEU A 256 -16.63 -5.96 -6.98
CA LEU A 256 -16.69 -7.35 -7.44
C LEU A 256 -16.63 -7.46 -8.96
N ALA A 257 -17.48 -6.71 -9.66
CA ALA A 257 -17.49 -6.62 -11.10
C ALA A 257 -16.72 -5.38 -11.54
N TRP A 258 -15.68 -5.59 -12.34
CA TRP A 258 -14.75 -4.55 -12.74
C TRP A 258 -14.90 -4.22 -14.22
N THR A 259 -14.91 -2.94 -14.55
CA THR A 259 -14.86 -2.46 -15.94
C THR A 259 -13.53 -1.79 -16.19
N ARG A 260 -12.77 -2.31 -17.16
CA ARG A 260 -11.47 -1.76 -17.55
C ARG A 260 -11.66 -0.40 -18.22
N GLN A 261 -10.87 0.60 -17.80
CA GLN A 261 -10.72 1.84 -18.56
C GLN A 261 -9.74 1.62 -19.73
N GLU A 262 -9.86 2.38 -20.81
CA GLU A 262 -9.05 2.21 -22.02
C GLU A 262 -7.54 2.32 -21.72
N GLU A 263 -7.14 3.44 -21.12
CA GLU A 263 -5.74 3.81 -20.88
C GLU A 263 -5.19 3.31 -19.54
N ASN A 264 -3.93 2.88 -19.56
CA ASN A 264 -3.17 2.62 -18.33
C ASN A 264 -2.66 3.94 -17.73
N LEU A 265 -2.58 4.04 -16.40
CA LEU A 265 -1.80 5.10 -15.76
C LEU A 265 -0.31 4.77 -15.84
N LEU A 266 0.54 5.79 -15.93
CA LEU A 266 2.00 5.65 -15.84
C LEU A 266 2.63 4.67 -16.84
N GLY A 267 1.94 4.36 -17.95
CA GLY A 267 2.43 3.45 -18.99
C GLY A 267 3.47 4.07 -19.94
N LYS A 268 3.64 5.40 -19.89
CA LYS A 268 4.69 6.13 -20.60
C LYS A 268 5.77 6.55 -19.60
N PRO A 269 7.06 6.29 -19.87
CA PRO A 269 8.16 6.85 -19.09
C PRO A 269 8.04 8.37 -18.95
N GLY A 270 8.39 8.89 -17.77
CA GLY A 270 8.39 10.33 -17.50
C GLY A 270 9.75 10.98 -17.74
N THR A 271 9.83 12.30 -17.55
CA THR A 271 11.08 13.07 -17.72
C THR A 271 11.78 13.42 -16.41
N GLY A 272 11.09 13.29 -15.28
CA GLY A 272 11.63 13.58 -13.95
C GLY A 272 12.80 12.66 -13.56
N ALA A 273 13.61 13.11 -12.61
CA ALA A 273 14.72 12.32 -12.09
C ALA A 273 14.22 10.99 -11.50
N ASP A 274 14.88 9.91 -11.90
CA ASP A 274 14.54 8.53 -11.58
C ASP A 274 13.10 8.09 -11.98
N ASP A 275 12.42 8.85 -12.83
CA ASP A 275 11.03 8.60 -13.23
C ASP A 275 10.89 8.14 -14.69
N ASN A 276 11.99 7.63 -15.23
CA ASN A 276 12.22 7.37 -16.66
C ASN A 276 11.86 5.93 -17.08
N ASP A 277 11.05 5.22 -16.29
CA ASP A 277 10.45 3.90 -16.59
C ASP A 277 8.93 3.99 -16.44
N VAL A 278 8.22 2.94 -16.87
CA VAL A 278 6.80 2.77 -16.51
C VAL A 278 6.63 2.73 -15.00
N GLY A 279 5.52 3.26 -14.49
CA GLY A 279 5.15 3.09 -13.09
C GLY A 279 4.75 1.64 -12.83
N ARG A 280 5.25 1.09 -11.73
CA ARG A 280 5.02 -0.29 -11.28
C ARG A 280 4.19 -0.32 -10.00
N HIS A 281 3.99 -1.51 -9.43
CA HIS A 281 3.22 -1.78 -8.20
C HIS A 281 3.08 -0.55 -7.29
N CYS A 282 1.83 -0.14 -7.10
CA CYS A 282 1.51 1.11 -6.43
C CYS A 282 0.73 0.91 -5.13
N ASP A 283 0.83 1.92 -4.27
CA ASP A 283 -0.16 2.20 -3.24
C ASP A 283 -0.99 3.44 -3.61
N VAL A 284 -2.16 3.57 -3.00
CA VAL A 284 -2.99 4.78 -3.11
C VAL A 284 -3.47 5.22 -1.73
N VAL A 285 -3.19 6.47 -1.39
CA VAL A 285 -3.74 7.12 -0.19
C VAL A 285 -4.79 8.13 -0.61
N VAL A 286 -6.04 7.87 -0.20
CA VAL A 286 -7.11 8.87 -0.26
C VAL A 286 -6.99 9.76 0.96
N SER A 287 -6.80 11.06 0.75
CA SER A 287 -6.57 12.06 1.79
C SER A 287 -7.52 13.23 1.60
N GLY A 288 -8.58 13.27 2.41
CA GLY A 288 -9.68 14.21 2.22
C GLY A 288 -10.41 13.94 0.89
N ASP A 289 -10.48 14.95 0.02
CA ASP A 289 -11.06 14.86 -1.32
C ASP A 289 -10.05 14.44 -2.39
N ARG A 290 -8.76 14.36 -2.06
CA ARG A 290 -7.65 14.06 -2.97
C ARG A 290 -7.20 12.60 -2.86
N ALA A 291 -6.50 12.12 -3.87
CA ALA A 291 -5.90 10.79 -3.87
C ALA A 291 -4.49 10.85 -4.45
N PHE A 292 -3.55 10.16 -3.82
CA PHE A 292 -2.14 10.15 -4.22
C PHE A 292 -1.70 8.72 -4.50
N LEU A 293 -1.10 8.51 -5.66
CA LEU A 293 -0.57 7.21 -6.09
C LEU A 293 0.94 7.20 -5.85
N PHE A 294 1.39 6.34 -4.95
CA PHE A 294 2.79 6.06 -4.67
C PHE A 294 3.20 4.85 -5.51
N TYR A 295 4.27 4.95 -6.27
CA TYR A 295 4.72 3.87 -7.16
C TYR A 295 6.23 3.83 -7.22
N PHE A 296 6.79 2.73 -7.71
CA PHE A 296 8.20 2.66 -7.99
C PHE A 296 8.50 2.56 -9.50
N THR A 297 9.72 2.92 -9.84
CA THR A 297 10.31 2.80 -11.18
C THR A 297 11.64 2.05 -11.07
N HIS A 298 12.10 1.50 -12.19
CA HIS A 298 13.50 1.06 -12.34
C HIS A 298 14.25 2.05 -13.24
N PRO A 299 14.75 3.17 -12.68
CA PRO A 299 15.23 4.31 -13.46
C PRO A 299 16.40 3.99 -14.39
N GLY A 300 17.30 3.09 -14.00
CA GLY A 300 18.43 2.73 -14.85
C GLY A 300 18.07 1.79 -16.00
N MET A 301 16.91 1.10 -16.00
CA MET A 301 16.58 0.15 -17.08
C MET A 301 16.48 0.79 -18.47
N THR A 302 16.18 2.08 -18.56
CA THR A 302 16.14 2.82 -19.83
C THR A 302 17.48 3.43 -20.23
N HIS A 303 18.50 3.34 -19.36
CA HIS A 303 19.83 3.85 -19.62
C HIS A 303 20.74 2.78 -20.24
N GLU A 304 21.59 3.18 -21.18
CA GLU A 304 22.62 2.30 -21.76
C GLU A 304 23.51 1.65 -20.68
N ALA A 305 23.73 2.36 -19.56
CA ALA A 305 24.48 1.88 -18.40
C ALA A 305 23.93 0.58 -17.81
N ALA A 306 22.60 0.34 -17.82
CA ALA A 306 22.03 -0.90 -17.28
C ALA A 306 22.43 -2.18 -18.04
N LYS A 307 23.04 -2.05 -19.23
CA LYS A 307 23.61 -3.19 -19.96
C LYS A 307 24.87 -3.74 -19.28
N THR A 308 25.62 -2.89 -18.58
CA THR A 308 26.93 -3.21 -18.00
C THR A 308 27.01 -2.97 -16.49
N ASP A 309 26.13 -2.13 -15.95
CA ASP A 309 26.02 -1.82 -14.54
C ASP A 309 24.80 -2.52 -13.94
N GLY A 310 25.09 -3.54 -13.14
CA GLY A 310 24.06 -4.31 -12.44
C GLY A 310 23.24 -3.45 -11.47
N HIS A 311 23.85 -2.45 -10.82
CA HIS A 311 23.17 -1.60 -9.84
C HIS A 311 22.15 -0.71 -10.54
N GLU A 312 22.53 -0.04 -11.64
CA GLU A 312 21.59 0.77 -12.45
C GLU A 312 20.42 -0.08 -12.97
N ARG A 313 20.67 -1.33 -13.37
CA ARG A 313 19.62 -2.22 -13.85
C ARG A 313 18.60 -2.59 -12.77
N THR A 314 19.02 -2.68 -11.51
CA THR A 314 18.19 -3.25 -10.44
C THR A 314 17.67 -2.24 -9.45
N ARG A 315 18.30 -1.05 -9.33
CA ARG A 315 17.87 -0.02 -8.38
C ARG A 315 16.44 0.42 -8.66
N SER A 316 15.76 0.84 -7.61
CA SER A 316 14.41 1.39 -7.72
C SER A 316 14.21 2.54 -6.76
N SER A 317 13.31 3.43 -7.15
CA SER A 317 12.98 4.66 -6.43
C SER A 317 11.48 4.80 -6.34
N ILE A 318 11.01 5.31 -5.21
CA ILE A 318 9.59 5.65 -5.01
C ILE A 318 9.32 7.04 -5.59
N GLN A 319 8.16 7.17 -6.20
CA GLN A 319 7.62 8.34 -6.87
C GLN A 319 6.19 8.57 -6.37
N VAL A 320 5.66 9.76 -6.55
CA VAL A 320 4.27 10.08 -6.22
C VAL A 320 3.64 10.97 -7.28
N VAL A 321 2.37 10.72 -7.57
CA VAL A 321 1.52 11.60 -8.38
C VAL A 321 0.16 11.78 -7.74
N GLU A 322 -0.50 12.89 -8.02
CA GLU A 322 -1.90 13.06 -7.68
C GLU A 322 -2.79 12.39 -8.73
N LEU A 323 -3.83 11.71 -8.25
CA LEU A 323 -4.88 11.13 -9.07
C LEU A 323 -6.02 12.13 -9.24
N HIS A 324 -6.55 12.19 -10.46
CA HIS A 324 -7.71 12.98 -10.81
C HIS A 324 -8.77 12.10 -11.48
N GLU A 325 -10.05 12.38 -11.22
CA GLU A 325 -11.14 11.81 -12.02
C GLU A 325 -11.58 12.85 -13.05
N LYS A 326 -11.55 12.47 -14.32
CA LYS A 326 -11.99 13.30 -15.44
C LYS A 326 -12.89 12.46 -16.35
N ASP A 327 -14.09 12.95 -16.61
CA ASP A 327 -15.08 12.29 -17.48
C ASP A 327 -15.34 10.82 -17.10
N GLY A 328 -15.31 10.52 -15.80
CA GLY A 328 -15.51 9.18 -15.25
C GLY A 328 -14.30 8.24 -15.31
N ALA A 329 -13.16 8.70 -15.84
CA ALA A 329 -11.89 7.98 -15.92
C ALA A 329 -10.89 8.47 -14.86
N LEU A 330 -10.02 7.56 -14.39
CA LEU A 330 -8.93 7.91 -13.50
C LEU A 330 -7.71 8.34 -14.33
N THR A 331 -7.08 9.44 -13.94
CA THR A 331 -5.99 10.09 -14.67
C THR A 331 -4.93 10.59 -13.70
N CYS A 332 -3.71 10.80 -14.20
CA CYS A 332 -2.63 11.48 -13.47
C CYS A 332 -1.69 12.15 -14.49
N ASP A 333 -0.96 13.17 -14.06
CA ASP A 333 0.12 13.77 -14.83
C ASP A 333 1.41 13.75 -14.00
N ARG A 334 2.34 12.88 -14.39
CA ARG A 334 3.63 12.72 -13.69
C ARG A 334 4.63 13.82 -14.03
N GLU A 335 4.38 14.65 -15.04
CA GLU A 335 5.25 15.78 -15.41
C GLU A 335 4.94 17.04 -14.59
N THR A 336 3.74 17.11 -14.01
CA THR A 336 3.35 18.21 -13.13
C THR A 336 3.94 18.01 -11.72
N PRO A 337 4.51 19.07 -11.09
CA PRO A 337 4.93 19.02 -9.70
C PRO A 337 3.80 18.51 -8.80
N THR A 338 4.06 17.45 -8.04
CA THR A 338 3.05 16.88 -7.16
C THR A 338 3.12 17.55 -5.80
N HIS A 339 2.09 18.31 -5.45
CA HIS A 339 1.97 18.99 -4.17
C HIS A 339 1.30 18.05 -3.16
N VAL A 340 2.06 17.44 -2.25
CA VAL A 340 1.54 16.39 -1.35
C VAL A 340 1.24 16.97 0.03
N ARG A 341 0.05 16.69 0.54
CA ARG A 341 -0.32 16.92 1.93
C ARG A 341 -1.35 15.88 2.39
N LEU A 342 -0.83 14.79 2.94
CA LEU A 342 -1.61 13.73 3.54
C LEU A 342 -2.14 14.17 4.90
N LEU A 343 -3.47 14.10 5.05
CA LEU A 343 -4.20 14.43 6.26
C LEU A 343 -4.39 13.17 7.11
N PRO A 344 -4.16 13.23 8.43
CA PRO A 344 -4.50 12.12 9.32
C PRO A 344 -5.93 11.63 9.03
N PRO A 345 -6.17 10.31 8.96
CA PRO A 345 -7.51 9.78 8.77
C PRO A 345 -8.48 10.36 9.81
N SER A 346 -9.68 10.74 9.38
CA SER A 346 -10.72 11.20 10.29
C SER A 346 -11.16 10.02 11.17
N LEU A 347 -11.01 10.18 12.49
CA LEU A 347 -11.53 9.26 13.51
C LEU A 347 -13.06 9.19 13.49
#